data_AF-A0A9X5BE45-F1
#
_entry.id   AF-A0A9X5BE45-F1
#
_cell.length_a   1.000
_cell.length_b   1.000
_cell.length_c   1.000
_cell.angle_alpha   90.00
_cell.angle_beta   90.00
_cell.angle_gamma   90.00
#
_symmetry.space_group_name_H-M   'P 1'
#
loop_
_entity.id
_entity.type
_entity.pdbx_description
1 polymer ?
#
loop_
_entity_poly.entity_id
_entity_poly.type
_entity_poly.pdbx_seq_one_letter_code
_entity_poly.pdbx_strand_id
1 'polypeptide(L)'
;MMVHKGLLSKETAEEIFNIESVYLDRGNVIPCYRVAEMFGDWIKEYARTRLKDGNDCNAWGDCHERPMIYYLSKSGFMKVVAERNYLLMANEIKEKGISGELVE
;
A
#
# COMPACT_ATOMS: atom_id res chain seq x y z
N MET A 1 -12.03 12.67 2.93
CA MET A 1 -10.98 11.81 2.35
C MET A 1 -11.67 10.61 1.71
N MET A 2 -11.45 10.37 0.42
CA MET A 2 -12.15 9.33 -0.32
C MET A 2 -11.48 7.97 -0.11
N VAL A 3 -12.24 6.98 0.35
CA VAL A 3 -11.80 5.59 0.37
C VAL A 3 -11.85 5.07 -1.06
N HIS A 4 -10.71 4.64 -1.61
CA HIS A 4 -10.68 4.05 -2.95
C HIS A 4 -11.27 2.64 -2.89
N LYS A 5 -12.33 2.37 -3.68
CA LYS A 5 -13.04 1.07 -3.67
C LYS A 5 -12.79 0.20 -4.90
N GLY A 6 -12.40 0.78 -6.04
CA GLY A 6 -12.15 0.05 -7.29
C GLY A 6 -10.69 -0.34 -7.51
N LEU A 7 -10.40 -1.06 -8.59
CA LEU A 7 -9.03 -1.28 -9.09
C LEU A 7 -8.38 0.06 -9.45
N LEU A 8 -7.08 0.18 -9.19
CA LEU A 8 -6.30 1.35 -9.60
C LEU A 8 -5.39 1.00 -10.78
N SER A 9 -5.35 1.87 -11.79
CA SER A 9 -4.31 1.79 -12.81
C SER A 9 -2.96 2.24 -12.23
N LYS A 10 -1.89 1.96 -12.97
CA LYS A 10 -0.55 2.44 -12.59
C LYS A 10 -0.52 3.96 -12.52
N GLU A 11 -1.10 4.64 -13.51
CA GLU A 11 -1.08 6.09 -13.64
C GLU A 11 -1.82 6.75 -12.47
N THR A 12 -3.02 6.27 -12.14
CA THR A 12 -3.78 6.75 -10.98
C THR A 12 -3.04 6.51 -9.68
N ALA A 13 -2.40 5.35 -9.53
CA ALA A 13 -1.60 5.06 -8.34
C ALA A 13 -0.39 5.99 -8.21
N GLU A 14 0.30 6.28 -9.31
CA GLU A 14 1.42 7.21 -9.31
C GLU A 14 0.98 8.65 -9.01
N GLU A 15 -0.17 9.08 -9.52
CA GLU A 15 -0.76 10.38 -9.20
C GLU A 15 -1.09 10.51 -7.71
N ILE A 16 -1.75 9.50 -7.12
CA ILE A 16 -2.03 9.45 -5.69
C ILE A 16 -0.73 9.56 -4.88
N PHE A 17 0.30 8.79 -5.25
CA PHE A 17 1.58 8.86 -4.57
C PHE A 17 2.18 10.27 -4.64
N ASN A 18 2.15 10.91 -5.80
CA ASN A 18 2.69 12.26 -5.96
C ASN A 18 1.93 13.30 -5.12
N ILE A 19 0.62 13.15 -4.96
CA ILE A 19 -0.22 14.06 -4.17
C ILE A 19 -0.02 13.85 -2.66
N GLU A 20 0.02 12.60 -2.21
CA GLU A 20 -0.01 12.24 -0.79
C GLU A 20 1.38 12.03 -0.17
N SER A 21 2.44 12.04 -0.98
CA SER A 21 3.81 11.88 -0.51
C SER A 21 4.34 13.14 0.17
N VAL A 22 5.23 12.91 1.13
CA VAL A 22 6.08 13.93 1.75
C VAL A 22 7.52 13.69 1.33
N TYR A 23 8.30 14.76 1.25
CA TYR A 23 9.73 14.65 0.96
C TYR A 23 10.50 14.30 2.24
N LEU A 24 11.34 13.27 2.19
CA LEU A 24 12.16 12.83 3.32
C LEU A 24 13.56 12.42 2.83
N ASP A 25 14.59 13.13 3.30
CA ASP A 25 16.04 13.01 3.00
C ASP A 25 16.39 12.74 1.52
N ARG A 26 16.10 11.52 1.04
CA ARG A 26 16.49 10.97 -0.26
C ARG A 26 15.36 10.79 -1.25
N GLY A 27 14.13 11.15 -0.89
CA GLY A 27 13.02 11.10 -1.85
C GLY A 27 11.63 11.27 -1.25
N ASN A 28 10.64 11.20 -2.14
CA ASN A 28 9.24 11.20 -1.76
C ASN A 28 8.88 9.85 -1.13
N VAL A 29 8.16 9.92 -0.02
CA VAL A 29 7.63 8.78 0.71
C VAL A 29 6.22 9.07 1.19
N ILE A 30 5.37 8.05 1.31
CA ILE A 30 4.00 8.18 1.82
C ILE A 30 3.88 7.56 3.22
N PRO A 31 3.31 8.26 4.22
CA PRO A 31 3.10 7.68 5.54
C PRO A 31 2.14 6.49 5.49
N CYS A 32 2.44 5.39 6.18
CA CYS A 32 1.60 4.20 6.23
C CYS A 32 0.19 4.47 6.76
N TYR A 33 0.02 5.46 7.64
CA TYR A 33 -1.32 5.84 8.12
C TYR A 33 -2.19 6.42 6.99
N ARG A 34 -1.61 7.21 6.06
CA ARG A 34 -2.31 7.70 4.85
C ARG A 34 -2.74 6.54 3.95
N VAL A 35 -1.89 5.54 3.84
CA VAL A 35 -2.22 4.33 3.06
C VAL A 35 -3.37 3.56 3.72
N ALA A 36 -3.42 3.46 5.04
CA ALA A 36 -4.52 2.83 5.78
C ALA A 36 -5.82 3.61 5.64
N GLU A 37 -5.72 4.93 5.68
CA GLU A 37 -6.80 5.85 5.39
C GLU A 37 -7.41 5.66 3.98
N MET A 38 -6.58 5.41 2.96
CA MET A 38 -7.04 5.19 1.58
C MET A 38 -7.59 3.79 1.31
N PHE A 39 -6.97 2.76 1.89
CA PHE A 39 -7.19 1.35 1.51
C PHE A 39 -7.71 0.46 2.63
N GLY A 40 -7.88 0.98 3.84
CA GLY A 40 -8.35 0.27 5.01
C GLY A 40 -7.23 -0.36 5.85
N ASP A 41 -7.62 -0.84 7.03
CA ASP A 41 -6.70 -1.27 8.10
C ASP A 41 -5.90 -2.55 7.78
N TRP A 42 -6.29 -3.32 6.76
CA TRP A 42 -5.54 -4.52 6.33
C TRP A 42 -4.09 -4.19 5.95
N ILE A 43 -3.83 -2.94 5.53
CA ILE A 43 -2.48 -2.49 5.23
C ILE A 43 -1.57 -2.49 6.46
N LYS A 44 -2.12 -2.30 7.66
CA LYS A 44 -1.35 -2.36 8.91
C LYS A 44 -0.75 -3.75 9.08
N GLU A 45 -1.52 -4.78 8.74
CA GLU A 45 -1.07 -6.18 8.81
C GLU A 45 -0.12 -6.52 7.65
N TYR A 46 -0.39 -6.04 6.43
CA TYR A 46 0.52 -6.19 5.30
C TYR A 46 1.88 -5.53 5.57
N ALA A 47 1.87 -4.30 6.11
CA ALA A 47 3.09 -3.58 6.46
C ALA A 47 3.88 -4.29 7.56
N ARG A 48 3.19 -4.85 8.56
CA ARG A 48 3.80 -5.59 9.66
C ARG A 48 4.46 -6.92 9.23
N THR A 49 3.91 -7.60 8.23
CA THR A 49 4.29 -8.98 7.88
C THR A 49 5.06 -9.13 6.58
N ARG A 50 4.82 -8.27 5.58
CA ARG A 50 5.32 -8.44 4.20
C ARG A 50 6.37 -7.41 3.79
N LEU A 51 6.56 -6.33 4.55
CA LEU A 51 7.58 -5.32 4.27
C LEU A 51 8.92 -5.59 4.98
N LYS A 52 9.26 -6.87 5.22
CA LYS A 52 10.48 -7.27 5.93
C LYS A 52 11.79 -6.77 5.27
N ASP A 53 11.75 -6.48 3.97
CA ASP A 53 12.87 -5.90 3.19
C ASP A 53 12.49 -4.57 2.49
N GLY A 54 11.36 -3.97 2.89
CA GLY A 54 10.85 -2.67 2.43
C GLY A 54 10.90 -1.61 3.52
N ASN A 55 11.68 -1.85 4.56
CA ASN A 55 12.03 -0.91 5.60
C ASN A 55 12.84 0.24 4.97
N ASP A 56 12.15 1.24 4.43
CA ASP A 56 12.65 2.60 4.64
C ASP A 56 12.29 2.96 6.08
N CYS A 57 13.00 2.31 7.02
CA CYS A 57 13.03 2.69 8.40
C CYS A 57 13.72 4.05 8.48
N ASN A 58 12.99 5.11 8.15
CA ASN A 58 13.25 6.42 8.73
C ASN A 58 12.77 6.49 10.19
N ALA A 59 12.98 5.38 10.92
CA ALA A 59 13.40 5.43 12.32
C ALA A 59 14.83 5.99 12.38
N TRP A 60 15.09 7.14 11.75
CA TRP A 60 16.32 7.87 11.98
C TRP A 60 16.16 8.56 13.33
N GLY A 61 16.58 7.85 14.35
CA GLY A 61 16.48 8.29 15.72
C GLY A 61 15.90 7.17 16.56
N ASP A 62 16.69 6.76 17.53
CA ASP A 62 16.25 6.12 18.75
C ASP A 62 15.24 7.03 19.47
N CYS A 63 14.01 7.09 18.95
CA CYS A 63 12.95 7.95 19.44
C CYS A 63 12.01 7.14 20.32
N HIS A 64 12.57 6.56 21.39
CA HIS A 64 11.84 5.87 22.44
C HIS A 64 10.68 6.70 23.05
N GLU A 65 10.67 8.02 22.82
CA GLU A 65 9.68 8.97 23.38
C GLU A 65 8.60 9.44 22.40
N ARG A 66 8.65 9.07 21.09
CA ARG A 66 7.65 9.55 20.09
C ARG A 66 6.99 8.39 19.33
N PRO A 67 5.70 8.54 18.94
CA PRO A 67 5.05 7.57 18.08
C PRO A 67 5.81 7.41 16.75
N MET A 68 6.26 6.19 16.48
CA MET A 68 6.93 5.83 15.23
C MET A 68 5.97 5.92 14.06
N ILE A 69 6.26 6.77 13.08
CA ILE A 69 5.53 6.83 11.80
C ILE A 69 6.33 6.04 10.77
N TYR A 70 5.69 5.02 10.20
CA TYR A 70 6.25 4.25 9.09
C TYR A 70 5.94 4.93 7.76
N TYR A 71 6.85 4.82 6.80
CA TYR A 71 6.71 5.39 5.47
C TYR A 71 6.99 4.34 4.39
N LEU A 72 6.40 4.53 3.21
CA LEU A 72 6.67 3.76 2.00
C LEU A 72 7.28 4.65 0.94
N SER A 73 8.38 4.22 0.33
CA SER A 73 8.83 4.78 -0.95
C SER A 73 7.82 4.46 -2.07
N LYS A 74 7.98 5.07 -3.24
CA LYS A 74 7.11 4.83 -4.41
C LYS A 74 6.97 3.33 -4.71
N SER A 75 8.08 2.59 -4.69
CA SER A 75 8.07 1.14 -4.96
C SER A 75 7.29 0.36 -3.90
N GLY A 76 7.41 0.73 -2.62
CA GLY A 76 6.62 0.16 -1.53
C GLY A 76 5.12 0.41 -1.72
N PHE A 77 4.74 1.65 -2.03
CA PHE A 77 3.35 2.01 -2.32
C PHE A 77 2.78 1.23 -3.52
N MET A 78 3.54 1.10 -4.61
CA MET A 78 3.08 0.35 -5.79
C MET A 78 2.85 -1.15 -5.50
N LYS A 79 3.65 -1.76 -4.61
CA LYS A 79 3.42 -3.15 -4.16
C LYS A 79 2.08 -3.29 -3.42
N VAL A 80 1.76 -2.31 -2.58
CA VAL A 80 0.47 -2.26 -1.86
C VAL A 80 -0.70 -2.19 -2.84
N VAL A 81 -0.60 -1.33 -3.84
CA VAL A 81 -1.64 -1.20 -4.87
C VAL A 81 -1.82 -2.51 -5.65
N ALA A 82 -0.72 -3.17 -6.03
CA ALA A 82 -0.77 -4.45 -6.73
C ALA A 82 -1.47 -5.53 -5.89
N GLU A 83 -1.10 -5.68 -4.61
CA GLU A 83 -1.74 -6.63 -3.70
C GLU A 83 -3.22 -6.33 -3.52
N ARG A 84 -3.58 -5.06 -3.35
CA ARG A 84 -4.99 -4.64 -3.22
C ARG A 84 -5.79 -5.00 -4.47
N ASN A 85 -5.25 -4.71 -5.65
CA ASN A 85 -5.91 -5.05 -6.91
C ASN A 85 -6.08 -6.57 -7.04
N TYR A 86 -5.07 -7.36 -6.67
CA TYR A 86 -5.16 -8.81 -6.64
C TYR A 86 -6.30 -9.30 -5.74
N LEU A 87 -6.39 -8.79 -4.50
CA LEU A 87 -7.44 -9.18 -3.55
C LEU A 87 -8.85 -8.82 -4.06
N LEU A 88 -9.02 -7.66 -4.69
CA LEU A 88 -10.29 -7.26 -5.30
C LEU A 88 -10.68 -8.21 -6.44
N MET A 89 -9.75 -8.53 -7.34
CA MET A 89 -10.00 -9.47 -8.43
C MET A 89 -10.31 -10.88 -7.91
N ALA A 90 -9.56 -11.36 -6.92
CA ALA A 90 -9.78 -12.68 -6.33
C ALA A 90 -11.17 -12.79 -5.67
N ASN A 91 -11.62 -11.74 -4.97
CA ASN A 91 -12.95 -11.68 -4.40
C ASN A 91 -14.04 -11.67 -5.48
N GLU A 92 -13.85 -10.90 -6.56
CA GLU A 92 -14.80 -10.85 -7.68
C GLU A 92 -14.92 -12.21 -8.38
N ILE A 93 -13.81 -12.90 -8.63
CA ILE A 93 -13.80 -14.25 -9.20
C ILE A 93 -14.56 -15.23 -8.30
N LYS A 94 -14.30 -15.17 -6.99
CA LYS A 94 -14.98 -16.00 -5.99
C LYS A 94 -16.49 -15.74 -5.94
N GLU A 95 -16.89 -14.47 -5.99
CA GLU A 95 -18.31 -14.07 -6.00
C GLU A 95 -19.03 -14.51 -7.28
N LYS A 96 -18.35 -14.46 -8.43
CA LYS A 96 -18.91 -14.90 -9.71
C LYS A 96 -18.89 -16.42 -9.90
N GLY A 97 -18.28 -17.18 -8.98
CA GLY A 97 -18.17 -18.64 -9.07
C GLY A 97 -17.34 -19.12 -10.25
N ILE A 98 -16.43 -18.28 -10.78
CA ILE A 98 -15.57 -18.66 -11.91
C ILE A 98 -14.44 -19.53 -11.34
N SER A 99 -14.53 -20.85 -11.51
CA SER A 99 -13.37 -21.72 -11.29
C SER A 99 -12.40 -21.51 -12.44
N GLY A 100 -11.13 -21.22 -12.12
CA GLY A 100 -10.06 -21.10 -13.10
C GLY A 100 -9.61 -22.45 -13.64
N GLU A 101 -10.55 -23.29 -14.10
CA GLU A 101 -10.17 -24.42 -14.94
C GLU A 101 -9.66 -23.84 -16.26
N LEU A 102 -8.35 -24.01 -16.48
CA LEU A 102 -7.77 -23.79 -17.80
C LEU A 102 -8.45 -24.79 -18.73
N VAL A 103 -9.28 -24.27 -19.63
CA VAL A 103 -9.83 -25.06 -20.73
C VAL A 103 -8.62 -25.48 -21.58
N GLU A 104 -8.31 -26.78 -21.58
CA GLU A 104 -7.27 -27.41 -22.42
C GLU A 104 -7.54 -27.22 -23.91
#